data_AF-A0A210PZK5-F1
#
_entry.id   AF-A0A210PZK5-F1
#
_cell.length_a   1.000
_cell.length_b   1.000
_cell.length_c   1.000
_cell.angle_alpha   90.00
_cell.angle_beta   90.00
_cell.angle_gamma   90.00
#
_symmetry.space_group_name_H-M   'P 1'
#
loop_
_entity.id
_entity.type
_entity.pdbx_description
1 polymer ?
#
loop_
_entity_poly.entity_id
_entity_poly.type
_entity_poly.pdbx_seq_one_letter_code
_entity_poly.pdbx_strand_id
1 'polypeptide(L)'
;MSALYGRTTVYSERKCEAKSTMAKVSEACDGKSECILFASNTVFGDPCLGIYKYLDVEYKCIGGQYVSIKTPKQARYFDYTHLDKHGYAVSGNKKSIEFEVKTCNDAHIALMGPTGETGKMYEIVIGGANNKKSWIRLRKLGAAVDARPGTYLDCEEYRKFKISWTDDLILVQSYDDKVGWKEFMKYKDPNHMDVQVVGVSGGLWANVDWKVAIEEVLCERMKNTIKCDAGETIKVMSALYGRTTVYPERKCEAKSTMAKVSETCDRKSKCILYASNTVFGDPCLGILKYLDVEYKCIGGQYVSIKTPKQARYFDYTHLDKHGYAVSGNKKSIEFEVKTCNDAHIALMGPTGETGKMYEIVIGGANNKKSWIRLRKLGAAVDARPGTYLDCEEYRKFKISWTDDLILVQSYDDKVGWKEFMKYKDPNHMDVQVVGVSGGLWADVDWRVSIEGIVRWERTCTMAQNVYNDFVSICK
;
A
#
# COMPACT_ATOMS: atom_id res chain seq x y z
N MET A 1 -19.14 -9.84 9.62
CA MET A 1 -19.41 -11.17 10.18
C MET A 1 -20.91 -11.31 10.34
N SER A 2 -21.49 -12.45 10.00
CA SER A 2 -22.91 -12.77 10.20
C SER A 2 -23.03 -14.18 10.82
N ALA A 3 -24.05 -14.44 11.64
CA ALA A 3 -24.24 -15.72 12.31
C ALA A 3 -25.72 -15.97 12.59
N LEU A 4 -26.22 -17.14 12.20
CA LEU A 4 -27.62 -17.55 12.32
C LEU A 4 -27.70 -19.00 12.80
N TYR A 5 -28.37 -19.23 13.92
CA TYR A 5 -28.81 -20.56 14.33
C TYR A 5 -30.33 -20.62 14.19
N GLY A 6 -30.81 -21.48 13.30
CA GLY A 6 -32.21 -21.46 12.91
C GLY A 6 -32.47 -22.12 11.56
N ARG A 7 -33.51 -21.68 10.85
CA ARG A 7 -33.80 -22.12 9.48
C ARG A 7 -34.45 -20.99 8.69
N THR A 8 -33.84 -20.61 7.58
CA THR A 8 -34.42 -19.67 6.61
C THR A 8 -35.02 -20.47 5.46
N THR A 9 -36.35 -20.51 5.35
CA THR A 9 -37.05 -21.14 4.22
C THR A 9 -37.94 -20.13 3.52
N VAL A 10 -37.99 -20.20 2.19
CA VAL A 10 -38.69 -19.26 1.30
C VAL A 10 -40.23 -19.28 1.46
N TYR A 11 -40.80 -20.27 2.16
CA TYR A 11 -42.26 -20.57 2.16
C TYR A 11 -42.98 -20.40 3.51
N SER A 12 -42.40 -19.74 4.51
CA SER A 12 -43.05 -19.56 5.82
C SER A 12 -42.71 -18.20 6.44
N GLU A 13 -43.73 -17.43 6.83
CA GLU A 13 -43.59 -16.13 7.50
C GLU A 13 -43.04 -16.22 8.94
N ARG A 14 -42.84 -17.43 9.48
CA ARG A 14 -42.22 -17.60 10.80
C ARG A 14 -40.70 -17.53 10.71
N LYS A 15 -40.11 -16.45 11.23
CA LYS A 15 -38.67 -16.32 11.48
C LYS A 15 -38.22 -17.34 12.53
N CYS A 16 -37.49 -18.37 12.11
CA CYS A 16 -36.81 -19.28 13.01
C CYS A 16 -35.33 -18.86 13.13
N GLU A 17 -35.04 -18.00 14.10
CA GLU A 17 -33.69 -17.45 14.32
C GLU A 17 -33.44 -17.22 15.81
N ALA A 18 -32.35 -17.77 16.35
CA ALA A 18 -31.95 -17.51 17.73
C ALA A 18 -31.26 -16.14 17.84
N LYS A 19 -31.84 -15.21 18.60
CA LYS A 19 -31.31 -13.85 18.78
C LYS A 19 -29.92 -13.81 19.43
N SER A 20 -29.56 -14.82 20.22
CA SER A 20 -28.27 -14.91 20.91
C SER A 20 -27.15 -15.53 20.07
N THR A 21 -27.44 -15.93 18.81
CA THR A 21 -26.45 -16.63 17.97
C THR A 21 -25.16 -15.82 17.82
N MET A 22 -25.28 -14.56 17.42
CA MET A 22 -24.11 -13.71 17.16
C MET A 22 -23.22 -13.58 18.39
N ALA A 23 -23.78 -13.24 19.55
CA ALA A 23 -23.01 -13.08 20.79
C ALA A 23 -22.25 -14.35 21.18
N LYS A 24 -22.89 -15.52 21.04
CA LYS A 24 -22.27 -16.81 21.39
C LYS A 24 -21.20 -17.25 20.40
N VAL A 25 -21.40 -16.99 19.11
CA VAL A 25 -20.38 -17.25 18.09
C VAL A 25 -19.17 -16.34 18.31
N SER A 26 -19.40 -15.04 18.56
CA SER A 26 -18.33 -14.08 18.87
C SER A 26 -17.55 -14.45 20.12
N GLU A 27 -18.22 -14.74 21.23
CA GLU A 27 -17.58 -15.18 22.48
C GLU A 27 -16.72 -16.44 22.29
N ALA A 28 -17.20 -17.38 21.47
CA ALA A 28 -16.50 -18.63 21.22
C ALA A 28 -15.31 -18.48 20.25
N CYS A 29 -15.39 -17.59 19.27
CA CYS A 29 -14.51 -17.61 18.09
C CYS A 29 -13.71 -16.33 17.82
N ASP A 30 -14.18 -15.17 18.26
CA ASP A 30 -13.50 -13.91 17.92
C ASP A 30 -12.11 -13.85 18.57
N GLY A 31 -11.11 -13.45 17.77
CA GLY A 31 -9.72 -13.35 18.19
C GLY A 31 -8.98 -14.68 18.37
N LYS A 32 -9.60 -15.82 18.04
CA LYS A 32 -8.93 -17.14 18.07
C LYS A 32 -8.49 -17.57 16.67
N SER A 33 -7.38 -18.30 16.59
CA SER A 33 -6.93 -18.95 15.35
C SER A 33 -7.75 -20.20 15.00
N GLU A 34 -8.47 -20.75 15.99
CA GLU A 34 -9.38 -21.88 15.86
C GLU A 34 -10.44 -21.81 16.97
N CYS A 35 -11.66 -22.23 16.67
CA CYS A 35 -12.71 -22.42 17.66
C CYS A 35 -13.59 -23.62 17.27
N ILE A 36 -14.24 -24.24 18.26
CA ILE A 36 -15.18 -25.34 18.04
C ILE A 36 -16.55 -24.88 18.52
N LEU A 37 -17.54 -24.99 17.64
CA LEU A 37 -18.93 -24.63 17.91
C LEU A 37 -19.84 -25.84 17.66
N PHE A 38 -20.71 -26.15 18.62
CA PHE A 38 -21.73 -27.19 18.47
C PHE A 38 -23.08 -26.55 18.12
N ALA A 39 -23.54 -26.77 16.88
CA ALA A 39 -24.87 -26.35 16.42
C ALA A 39 -25.98 -27.12 17.16
N SER A 40 -26.38 -26.64 18.33
CA SER A 40 -27.26 -27.36 19.25
C SER A 40 -28.16 -26.43 20.06
N ASN A 41 -29.30 -26.97 20.51
CA ASN A 41 -30.25 -26.26 21.36
C ASN A 41 -29.67 -25.94 22.74
N THR A 42 -28.72 -26.73 23.23
CA THR A 42 -28.02 -26.46 24.49
C THR A 42 -27.13 -25.21 24.37
N VAL A 43 -26.48 -25.03 23.22
CA VAL A 43 -25.61 -23.87 22.98
C VAL A 43 -26.45 -22.65 22.61
N PHE A 44 -27.41 -22.72 21.70
CA PHE A 44 -28.08 -21.54 21.14
C PHE A 44 -29.53 -21.33 21.62
N GLY A 45 -30.08 -22.26 22.40
CA GLY A 45 -31.52 -22.33 22.66
C GLY A 45 -32.28 -22.93 21.47
N ASP A 46 -33.57 -23.26 21.64
CA ASP A 46 -34.41 -23.70 20.52
C ASP A 46 -35.27 -22.55 19.99
N PRO A 47 -34.92 -21.91 18.85
CA PRO A 47 -35.69 -20.82 18.28
C PRO A 47 -36.98 -21.27 17.58
N CYS A 48 -37.11 -22.57 17.25
CA CYS A 48 -38.31 -23.11 16.63
C CYS A 48 -38.44 -24.62 16.87
N LEU A 49 -39.27 -24.99 17.84
CA LEU A 49 -39.52 -26.37 18.24
C LEU A 49 -40.03 -27.21 17.07
N GLY A 50 -39.52 -28.43 16.93
CA GLY A 50 -39.93 -29.39 15.90
C GLY A 50 -39.39 -29.12 14.50
N ILE A 51 -38.66 -28.02 14.29
CA ILE A 51 -38.01 -27.69 13.02
C ILE A 51 -36.51 -28.01 13.12
N TYR A 52 -35.99 -28.70 12.11
CA TYR A 52 -34.55 -28.91 11.95
C TYR A 52 -33.85 -27.58 11.65
N LYS A 53 -32.77 -27.31 12.38
CA LYS A 53 -32.02 -26.05 12.34
C LYS A 53 -30.59 -26.31 11.86
N TYR A 54 -29.97 -25.28 11.34
CA TYR A 54 -28.54 -25.25 11.03
C TYR A 54 -27.90 -24.00 11.66
N LEU A 55 -26.58 -24.09 11.87
CA LEU A 55 -25.75 -22.94 12.20
C LEU A 55 -25.07 -22.48 10.91
N ASP A 56 -25.36 -21.26 10.49
CA ASP A 56 -24.70 -20.58 9.38
C ASP A 56 -23.84 -19.45 9.95
N VAL A 57 -22.55 -19.41 9.59
CA VAL A 57 -21.59 -18.43 10.11
C VAL A 57 -20.74 -17.91 8.96
N GLU A 58 -20.85 -16.62 8.71
CA GLU A 58 -19.97 -15.89 7.82
C GLU A 58 -18.93 -15.15 8.65
N TYR A 59 -17.69 -15.63 8.60
CA TYR A 59 -16.57 -15.04 9.32
C TYR A 59 -15.55 -14.43 8.36
N LYS A 60 -14.75 -13.52 8.88
CA LYS A 60 -13.58 -13.01 8.19
C LYS A 60 -12.36 -13.32 9.05
N CYS A 61 -11.40 -14.05 8.50
CA CYS A 61 -10.06 -14.07 9.09
C CYS A 61 -9.46 -12.68 8.91
N ILE A 62 -9.26 -11.99 10.03
CA ILE A 62 -8.46 -10.77 10.03
C ILE A 62 -7.00 -11.24 10.11
N GLY A 63 -6.32 -11.23 8.97
CA GLY A 63 -4.90 -11.58 8.88
C GLY A 63 -4.06 -10.55 9.63
N GLY A 64 -3.14 -11.05 10.46
CA GLY A 64 -2.30 -10.27 11.35
C GLY A 64 -2.14 -11.05 12.65
N GLN A 65 -0.97 -11.65 12.87
CA GLN A 65 -0.63 -12.09 14.21
C GLN A 65 -0.66 -10.84 15.10
N TYR A 66 -1.30 -10.92 16.26
CA TYR A 66 -1.21 -9.87 17.26
C TYR A 66 -0.19 -10.30 18.29
N VAL A 67 0.67 -9.36 18.70
CA VAL A 67 1.47 -9.56 19.91
C VAL A 67 0.73 -8.93 21.08
N SER A 68 0.39 -9.78 22.05
CA SER A 68 -0.21 -9.35 23.30
C SER A 68 0.85 -8.81 24.24
N ILE A 69 0.70 -7.55 24.67
CA ILE A 69 1.64 -6.87 25.56
C ILE A 69 0.84 -6.30 26.72
N LYS A 70 1.34 -6.48 27.95
CA LYS A 70 0.75 -5.88 29.14
C LYS A 70 1.73 -4.88 29.71
N THR A 71 1.34 -3.62 29.81
CA THR A 71 2.15 -2.59 30.47
C THR A 71 1.57 -2.35 31.87
N PRO A 72 2.33 -2.68 32.93
CA PRO A 72 1.83 -2.60 34.29
C PRO A 72 1.75 -1.14 34.75
N LYS A 73 0.88 -0.92 35.74
CA LYS A 73 0.72 0.33 36.46
C LYS A 73 2.04 0.82 37.08
N GLN A 74 2.45 2.04 36.72
CA GLN A 74 3.67 2.67 37.24
C GLN A 74 3.33 3.96 38.03
N ALA A 75 3.98 4.15 39.18
CA ALA A 75 3.56 5.12 40.20
C ALA A 75 4.36 6.44 40.24
N ARG A 76 5.59 6.45 39.71
CA ARG A 76 6.51 7.61 39.82
C ARG A 76 7.06 8.06 38.48
N TYR A 77 7.55 7.10 37.69
CA TYR A 77 8.01 7.28 36.33
C TYR A 77 7.51 6.09 35.53
N PHE A 78 7.14 6.31 34.27
CA PHE A 78 6.77 5.23 33.36
C PHE A 78 7.76 5.14 32.23
N ASP A 79 8.13 3.92 31.83
CA ASP A 79 9.02 3.67 30.70
C ASP A 79 8.24 3.04 29.56
N TYR A 80 8.74 3.18 28.35
CA TYR A 80 8.12 2.57 27.19
C TYR A 80 8.55 1.11 27.04
N THR A 81 7.58 0.24 26.83
CA THR A 81 7.84 -1.11 26.35
C THR A 81 8.08 -1.02 24.85
N HIS A 82 9.34 -1.21 24.41
CA HIS A 82 9.71 -1.10 23.01
C HIS A 82 9.20 -2.32 22.22
N LEU A 83 8.43 -2.07 21.17
CA LEU A 83 7.73 -3.11 20.43
C LEU A 83 8.64 -3.94 19.50
N ASP A 84 9.82 -3.43 19.15
CA ASP A 84 10.86 -4.14 18.39
C ASP A 84 11.33 -5.41 19.11
N LYS A 85 11.46 -5.34 20.44
CA LYS A 85 11.75 -6.50 21.31
C LYS A 85 10.62 -7.53 21.34
N HIS A 86 9.44 -7.14 20.88
CA HIS A 86 8.23 -7.96 20.81
C HIS A 86 7.83 -8.29 19.38
N GLY A 87 8.76 -8.18 18.41
CA GLY A 87 8.53 -8.61 17.03
C GLY A 87 7.90 -7.56 16.11
N TYR A 88 7.56 -6.37 16.62
CA TYR A 88 7.12 -5.25 15.79
C TYR A 88 8.32 -4.33 15.50
N ALA A 89 8.99 -4.55 14.37
CA ALA A 89 10.06 -3.68 13.91
C ALA A 89 9.52 -2.59 12.97
N VAL A 90 9.93 -1.33 13.19
CA VAL A 90 9.76 -0.27 12.19
C VAL A 90 10.91 -0.40 11.19
N SER A 91 10.63 -0.99 10.03
CA SER A 91 11.63 -1.23 8.98
C SER A 91 11.10 -0.84 7.61
N GLY A 92 12.01 -0.53 6.68
CA GLY A 92 11.66 -0.14 5.30
C GLY A 92 10.74 1.08 5.25
N ASN A 93 9.65 1.00 4.48
CA ASN A 93 8.65 2.07 4.34
C ASN A 93 7.51 1.95 5.35
N LYS A 94 7.66 1.19 6.44
CA LYS A 94 6.59 1.10 7.45
C LYS A 94 6.37 2.46 8.10
N LYS A 95 5.26 3.10 7.72
CA LYS A 95 4.85 4.42 8.20
C LYS A 95 3.57 4.38 9.03
N SER A 96 3.18 3.22 9.56
CA SER A 96 2.01 3.11 10.45
C SER A 96 2.07 1.95 11.43
N ILE A 97 1.36 2.08 12.55
CA ILE A 97 1.04 1.03 13.51
C ILE A 97 -0.48 0.89 13.65
N GLU A 98 -0.96 -0.35 13.64
CA GLU A 98 -2.32 -0.71 14.03
C GLU A 98 -2.28 -1.51 15.33
N PHE A 99 -3.16 -1.19 16.26
CA PHE A 99 -3.23 -1.86 17.54
C PHE A 99 -4.64 -1.80 18.11
N GLU A 100 -4.92 -2.74 19.00
CA GLU A 100 -6.08 -2.71 19.86
C GLU A 100 -5.61 -2.52 21.30
N VAL A 101 -6.35 -1.72 22.06
CA VAL A 101 -6.00 -1.41 23.44
C VAL A 101 -7.24 -1.50 24.32
N LYS A 102 -7.10 -2.16 25.47
CA LYS A 102 -8.12 -2.22 26.52
C LYS A 102 -7.57 -1.61 27.80
N THR A 103 -8.14 -0.49 28.19
CA THR A 103 -7.82 0.23 29.43
C THR A 103 -8.82 1.36 29.66
N CYS A 104 -8.96 1.79 30.91
CA CYS A 104 -9.87 2.87 31.25
C CYS A 104 -9.37 4.25 30.79
N ASN A 105 -8.06 4.47 30.73
CA ASN A 105 -7.44 5.77 30.47
C ASN A 105 -5.95 5.62 30.13
N ASP A 106 -5.34 6.72 29.67
CA ASP A 106 -3.90 6.92 29.59
C ASP A 106 -3.16 5.82 28.80
N ALA A 107 -3.60 5.56 27.57
CA ALA A 107 -2.83 4.77 26.62
C ALA A 107 -1.76 5.67 25.95
N HIS A 108 -0.48 5.43 26.26
CA HIS A 108 0.65 6.20 25.73
C HIS A 108 1.38 5.41 24.65
N ILE A 109 1.59 6.05 23.51
CA ILE A 109 2.34 5.51 22.38
C ILE A 109 3.47 6.49 22.04
N ALA A 110 4.71 5.99 21.99
CA ALA A 110 5.88 6.76 21.62
C ALA A 110 6.38 6.32 20.24
N LEU A 111 6.49 7.27 19.31
CA LEU A 111 7.21 7.12 18.04
C LEU A 111 8.59 7.75 18.22
N MET A 112 9.64 6.94 18.19
CA MET A 112 10.99 7.32 18.60
C MET A 112 12.01 7.18 17.46
N GLY A 113 13.01 8.07 17.48
CA GLY A 113 14.12 8.06 16.54
C GLY A 113 15.26 7.16 17.00
N PRO A 114 16.45 7.25 16.38
CA PRO A 114 17.59 6.39 16.69
C PRO A 114 18.08 6.51 18.15
N THR A 115 17.87 7.66 18.79
CA THR A 115 18.32 7.91 20.17
C THR A 115 17.24 7.62 21.23
N GLY A 116 16.14 6.97 20.83
CA GLY A 116 15.07 6.54 21.75
C GLY A 116 14.42 7.70 22.51
N GLU A 117 14.08 7.47 23.79
CA GLU A 117 13.42 8.45 24.67
C GLU A 117 14.25 9.72 24.95
N THR A 118 15.58 9.66 24.76
CA THR A 118 16.46 10.83 24.98
C THR A 118 16.53 11.77 23.77
N GLY A 119 15.95 11.34 22.64
CA GLY A 119 15.97 12.05 21.37
C GLY A 119 14.71 12.81 21.02
N LYS A 120 14.59 13.11 19.73
CA LYS A 120 13.30 13.50 19.14
C LYS A 120 12.33 12.32 19.22
N MET A 121 11.09 12.60 19.63
CA MET A 121 10.00 11.63 19.65
C MET A 121 8.65 12.33 19.45
N TYR A 122 7.65 11.57 19.03
CA TYR A 122 6.25 11.93 19.18
C TYR A 122 5.63 11.05 20.25
N GLU A 123 4.95 11.66 21.21
CA GLU A 123 4.14 10.94 22.17
C GLU A 123 2.67 11.23 21.91
N ILE A 124 1.93 10.17 21.64
CA ILE A 124 0.49 10.18 21.41
C ILE A 124 -0.14 9.60 22.68
N VAL A 125 -0.95 10.43 23.35
CA VAL A 125 -1.73 10.00 24.52
C VAL A 125 -3.18 9.91 24.08
N ILE A 126 -3.75 8.71 24.14
CA ILE A 126 -5.15 8.45 23.88
C ILE A 126 -5.85 8.31 25.23
N GLY A 127 -6.99 8.99 25.41
CA GLY A 127 -7.82 8.86 26.60
C GLY A 127 -7.14 9.33 27.90
N GLY A 128 -6.34 10.39 27.83
CA GLY A 128 -5.86 11.09 29.00
C GLY A 128 -6.92 11.94 29.70
N ALA A 129 -6.54 12.54 30.83
CA ALA A 129 -7.45 13.28 31.72
C ALA A 129 -8.70 12.46 32.11
N ASN A 130 -8.47 11.18 32.48
CA ASN A 130 -9.51 10.18 32.72
C ASN A 130 -10.40 9.94 31.50
N ASN A 131 -9.79 9.67 30.34
CA ASN A 131 -10.46 9.36 29.08
C ASN A 131 -11.43 10.44 28.58
N LYS A 132 -11.06 11.70 28.82
CA LYS A 132 -11.81 12.89 28.36
C LYS A 132 -11.09 13.66 27.26
N LYS A 133 -9.78 13.48 27.13
CA LYS A 133 -8.93 14.20 26.17
C LYS A 133 -7.82 13.30 25.66
N SER A 134 -7.42 13.51 24.41
CA SER A 134 -6.24 12.90 23.81
C SER A 134 -5.32 14.01 23.28
N TRP A 135 -4.01 13.78 23.20
CA TRP A 135 -3.07 14.77 22.67
C TRP A 135 -1.83 14.16 22.04
N ILE A 136 -1.15 14.98 21.23
CA ILE A 136 0.18 14.72 20.67
C ILE A 136 1.15 15.70 21.31
N ARG A 137 2.36 15.25 21.65
CA ARG A 137 3.47 16.09 22.12
C ARG A 137 4.81 15.62 21.58
N LEU A 138 5.83 16.49 21.60
CA LEU A 138 7.14 16.26 20.97
C LEU A 138 8.23 15.73 21.91
N ARG A 139 7.86 15.41 23.16
CA ARG A 139 8.74 14.79 24.16
C ARG A 139 7.92 14.23 25.32
N LYS A 140 8.50 13.27 26.04
CA LYS A 140 7.96 12.73 27.28
C LYS A 140 7.60 13.84 28.27
N LEU A 141 6.35 13.84 28.74
CA LEU A 141 5.82 14.84 29.69
C LEU A 141 5.89 16.31 29.21
N GLY A 142 6.09 16.54 27.91
CA GLY A 142 6.08 17.88 27.32
C GLY A 142 4.69 18.51 27.17
N ALA A 143 4.69 19.77 26.71
CA ALA A 143 3.46 20.46 26.31
C ALA A 143 2.88 19.82 25.03
N ALA A 144 1.54 19.76 24.96
CA ALA A 144 0.82 19.26 23.80
C ALA A 144 0.93 20.23 22.62
N VAL A 145 1.10 19.68 21.41
CA VAL A 145 1.07 20.42 20.14
C VAL A 145 -0.28 20.27 19.41
N ASP A 146 -1.04 19.21 19.72
CA ASP A 146 -2.45 19.04 19.35
C ASP A 146 -3.15 18.35 20.52
N ALA A 147 -4.39 18.75 20.83
CA ALA A 147 -5.19 18.14 21.88
C ALA A 147 -6.68 18.15 21.49
N ARG A 148 -7.36 17.03 21.70
CA ARG A 148 -8.74 16.82 21.25
C ARG A 148 -9.60 16.25 22.37
N PRO A 149 -10.78 16.83 22.64
CA PRO A 149 -11.72 16.24 23.58
C PRO A 149 -12.34 14.98 22.98
N GLY A 150 -12.63 14.00 23.84
CA GLY A 150 -13.33 12.78 23.45
C GLY A 150 -13.02 11.60 24.37
N THR A 151 -13.92 10.62 24.34
CA THR A 151 -13.80 9.34 25.02
C THR A 151 -13.52 8.28 23.97
N TYR A 152 -12.33 7.69 24.03
CA TYR A 152 -11.84 6.78 22.99
C TYR A 152 -11.52 5.38 23.53
N LEU A 153 -11.19 5.28 24.82
CA LEU A 153 -10.80 4.01 25.46
C LEU A 153 -11.97 3.37 26.22
N ASP A 154 -11.82 2.09 26.56
CA ASP A 154 -12.82 1.30 27.28
C ASP A 154 -12.12 0.32 28.23
N CYS A 155 -12.66 0.19 29.45
CA CYS A 155 -12.10 -0.68 30.49
C CYS A 155 -12.28 -2.17 30.17
N GLU A 156 -13.39 -2.52 29.51
CA GLU A 156 -13.84 -3.90 29.31
C GLU A 156 -13.61 -4.38 27.88
N GLU A 157 -13.64 -3.46 26.92
CA GLU A 157 -13.51 -3.76 25.50
C GLU A 157 -12.19 -3.28 24.89
N TYR A 158 -11.68 -4.05 23.93
CA TYR A 158 -10.58 -3.60 23.10
C TYR A 158 -11.08 -2.56 22.08
N ARG A 159 -10.43 -1.40 22.05
CA ARG A 159 -10.68 -0.34 21.07
C ARG A 159 -9.54 -0.32 20.06
N LYS A 160 -9.88 -0.25 18.77
CA LYS A 160 -8.92 -0.37 17.66
C LYS A 160 -8.50 1.00 17.13
N PHE A 161 -7.19 1.16 16.95
CA PHE A 161 -6.56 2.42 16.54
C PHE A 161 -5.50 2.20 15.47
N LYS A 162 -5.23 3.28 14.72
CA LYS A 162 -4.14 3.39 13.77
C LYS A 162 -3.41 4.72 13.96
N ILE A 163 -2.09 4.67 13.99
CA ILE A 163 -1.23 5.86 13.95
C ILE A 163 -0.35 5.75 12.72
N SER A 164 -0.35 6.79 11.89
CA SER A 164 0.47 6.88 10.67
C SER A 164 1.38 8.10 10.72
N TRP A 165 2.57 8.03 10.09
CA TRP A 165 3.59 9.08 10.03
C TRP A 165 4.13 9.25 8.61
N THR A 166 3.27 9.69 7.69
CA THR A 166 3.55 9.84 6.25
C THR A 166 3.57 11.31 5.85
N ASP A 167 4.45 11.72 4.93
CA ASP A 167 4.48 13.08 4.35
C ASP A 167 4.41 14.21 5.40
N ASP A 168 5.31 14.15 6.39
CA ASP A 168 5.39 15.09 7.52
C ASP A 168 4.16 15.09 8.46
N LEU A 169 3.19 14.19 8.26
CA LEU A 169 1.93 14.16 8.98
C LEU A 169 1.85 12.96 9.93
N ILE A 170 1.71 13.24 11.22
CA ILE A 170 1.21 12.29 12.21
C ILE A 170 -0.32 12.29 12.16
N LEU A 171 -0.94 11.16 11.85
CA LEU A 171 -2.38 10.98 11.81
C LEU A 171 -2.80 9.88 12.78
N VAL A 172 -3.79 10.17 13.63
CA VAL A 172 -4.33 9.21 14.61
C VAL A 172 -5.80 8.97 14.31
N GLN A 173 -6.15 7.70 14.16
CA GLN A 173 -7.48 7.25 13.76
C GLN A 173 -8.02 6.21 14.74
N SER A 174 -9.33 6.28 14.99
CA SER A 174 -10.10 5.25 15.68
C SER A 174 -10.89 4.44 14.64
N TYR A 175 -11.11 3.16 14.89
CA TYR A 175 -11.94 2.31 14.03
C TYR A 175 -13.35 2.14 14.60
N ASP A 176 -14.36 2.27 13.75
CA ASP A 176 -15.76 1.96 14.02
C ASP A 176 -16.26 0.93 13.00
N ASP A 177 -16.98 -0.11 13.43
CA ASP A 177 -17.39 -1.20 12.53
C ASP A 177 -18.36 -0.76 11.42
N LYS A 178 -19.09 0.34 11.60
CA LYS A 178 -20.07 0.85 10.64
C LYS A 178 -19.47 1.89 9.71
N VAL A 179 -18.55 2.71 10.23
CA VAL A 179 -18.00 3.88 9.53
C VAL A 179 -16.57 3.63 9.00
N GLY A 180 -15.87 2.65 9.57
CA GLY A 180 -14.46 2.37 9.28
C GLY A 180 -13.52 3.30 10.05
N TRP A 181 -12.39 3.64 9.43
CA TRP A 181 -11.36 4.48 10.03
C TRP A 181 -11.78 5.95 10.08
N LYS A 182 -11.79 6.53 11.28
CA LYS A 182 -12.12 7.93 11.53
C LYS A 182 -10.93 8.68 12.11
N GLU A 183 -10.52 9.78 11.48
CA GLU A 183 -9.50 10.66 12.05
C GLU A 183 -10.02 11.38 13.30
N PHE A 184 -9.16 11.52 14.30
CA PHE A 184 -9.48 12.34 15.47
C PHE A 184 -8.33 13.16 16.03
N MET A 185 -7.06 12.87 15.70
CA MET A 185 -5.93 13.80 15.96
C MET A 185 -4.99 13.82 14.76
N LYS A 186 -4.35 14.97 14.53
CA LYS A 186 -3.30 15.10 13.52
C LYS A 186 -2.30 16.20 13.86
N TYR A 187 -1.07 16.03 13.42
CA TYR A 187 -0.01 17.02 13.60
C TYR A 187 0.95 16.99 12.42
N LYS A 188 1.22 18.16 11.81
CA LYS A 188 2.17 18.30 10.70
C LYS A 188 3.48 18.88 11.22
N ASP A 189 4.58 18.17 11.01
CA ASP A 189 5.92 18.55 11.44
C ASP A 189 6.85 18.74 10.23
N PRO A 190 7.12 19.98 9.79
CA PRO A 190 8.05 20.25 8.70
C PRO A 190 9.48 19.75 8.95
N ASN A 191 9.85 19.50 10.21
CA ASN A 191 11.15 18.97 10.62
C ASN A 191 11.01 17.55 11.17
N HIS A 192 10.19 16.75 10.50
CA HIS A 192 9.85 15.40 10.91
C HIS A 192 11.10 14.54 11.12
N MET A 193 10.97 13.58 12.02
CA MET A 193 11.98 12.56 12.25
C MET A 193 11.57 11.24 11.60
N ASP A 194 12.58 10.47 11.18
CA ASP A 194 12.37 9.07 10.84
C ASP A 194 12.12 8.26 12.12
N VAL A 195 10.91 7.74 12.25
CA VAL A 195 10.53 6.81 13.31
C VAL A 195 11.26 5.48 13.07
N GLN A 196 11.99 5.01 14.08
CA GLN A 196 12.74 3.75 14.06
C GLN A 196 12.26 2.76 15.12
N VAL A 197 11.66 3.26 16.21
CA VAL A 197 11.16 2.43 17.30
C VAL A 197 9.78 2.92 17.72
N VAL A 198 8.85 2.00 17.98
CA VAL A 198 7.58 2.30 18.64
C VAL A 198 7.60 1.73 20.05
N GLY A 199 7.15 2.52 21.01
CA GLY A 199 6.97 2.10 22.40
C GLY A 199 5.53 2.27 22.85
N VAL A 200 5.08 1.42 23.77
CA VAL A 200 3.75 1.53 24.41
C VAL A 200 3.87 1.56 25.94
N SER A 201 2.95 2.27 26.60
CA SER A 201 2.88 2.36 28.07
C SER A 201 1.50 2.79 28.56
N GLY A 202 1.19 2.53 29.83
CA GLY A 202 -0.06 2.94 30.48
C GLY A 202 -0.01 4.29 31.19
N GLY A 203 0.93 5.16 30.81
CA GLY A 203 1.19 6.39 31.55
C GLY A 203 1.43 6.12 33.05
N LEU A 204 1.14 7.11 33.88
CA LEU A 204 1.12 6.90 35.34
C LEU A 204 -0.25 6.34 35.75
N TRP A 205 -0.22 5.31 36.58
CA TRP A 205 -1.39 4.72 37.23
C TRP A 205 -2.36 3.87 36.37
N ALA A 206 -2.15 3.67 35.06
CA ALA A 206 -2.99 2.77 34.25
C ALA A 206 -2.34 1.40 33.97
N ASN A 207 -3.16 0.34 34.03
CA ASN A 207 -2.81 -0.95 33.46
C ASN A 207 -3.36 -0.98 32.04
N VAL A 208 -2.55 -1.42 31.09
CA VAL A 208 -2.98 -1.46 29.70
C VAL A 208 -2.66 -2.81 29.08
N ASP A 209 -3.68 -3.38 28.44
CA ASP A 209 -3.59 -4.60 27.64
C ASP A 209 -3.62 -4.21 26.16
N TRP A 210 -2.57 -4.56 25.46
CA TRP A 210 -2.33 -4.21 24.07
C TRP A 210 -2.36 -5.46 23.21
N LYS A 211 -2.99 -5.37 22.05
CA LYS A 211 -2.81 -6.28 20.93
C LYS A 211 -2.24 -5.47 19.77
N VAL A 212 -0.94 -5.56 19.56
CA VAL A 212 -0.30 -4.86 18.45
C VAL A 212 -0.34 -5.76 17.23
N ALA A 213 -0.89 -5.28 16.12
CA ALA A 213 -0.86 -6.01 14.87
C ALA A 213 0.60 -6.07 14.37
N ILE A 214 1.15 -7.29 14.33
CA ILE A 214 2.39 -7.56 13.61
C ILE A 214 2.02 -8.12 12.24
N GLU A 215 2.78 -7.67 11.23
CA GLU A 215 2.64 -8.21 9.89
C GLU A 215 3.35 -9.56 9.86
N GLU A 216 2.68 -10.58 9.33
CA GLU A 216 3.29 -11.89 9.13
C GLU A 216 4.46 -11.77 8.14
N VAL A 217 5.57 -12.48 8.42
CA VAL A 217 6.73 -12.57 7.52
C VAL A 217 6.84 -13.99 6.97
N LEU A 218 7.52 -14.17 5.83
CA LEU A 218 7.76 -15.49 5.24
C LEU A 218 8.97 -16.15 5.93
N CYS A 219 8.75 -17.07 6.86
CA CYS A 219 9.82 -17.75 7.60
C CYS A 219 10.78 -18.55 6.71
N GLU A 220 12.04 -18.69 7.14
CA GLU A 220 13.04 -19.50 6.44
C GLU A 220 12.52 -20.92 6.15
N ARG A 221 12.83 -21.44 4.95
CA ARG A 221 12.37 -22.70 4.35
C ARG A 221 10.91 -22.69 3.88
N MET A 222 10.18 -21.60 4.09
CA MET A 222 8.84 -21.45 3.56
C MET A 222 8.85 -20.80 2.18
N LYS A 223 7.75 -21.00 1.46
CA LYS A 223 7.44 -20.26 0.22
C LYS A 223 6.08 -19.62 0.33
N ASN A 224 5.90 -18.51 -0.38
CA ASN A 224 4.60 -17.86 -0.52
C ASN A 224 4.44 -17.33 -1.93
N THR A 225 3.21 -17.07 -2.33
CA THR A 225 2.87 -16.49 -3.63
C THR A 225 2.22 -15.14 -3.41
N ILE A 226 2.81 -14.09 -3.95
CA ILE A 226 2.17 -12.78 -4.03
C ILE A 226 1.50 -12.62 -5.39
N LYS A 227 0.36 -11.95 -5.39
CA LYS A 227 -0.48 -11.76 -6.56
C LYS A 227 -1.16 -10.40 -6.50
N CYS A 228 -1.34 -9.78 -7.64
CA CYS A 228 -2.18 -8.61 -7.81
C CYS A 228 -3.45 -8.98 -8.56
N ASP A 229 -4.43 -8.09 -8.54
CA ASP A 229 -5.69 -8.33 -9.24
C ASP A 229 -5.50 -8.23 -10.76
N ALA A 230 -6.51 -8.64 -11.53
CA ALA A 230 -6.44 -8.61 -12.98
C ALA A 230 -6.19 -7.18 -13.50
N GLY A 231 -5.15 -7.02 -14.33
CA GLY A 231 -4.73 -5.70 -14.86
C GLY A 231 -3.72 -4.95 -13.99
N GLU A 232 -3.33 -5.51 -12.86
CA GLU A 232 -2.32 -4.95 -11.97
C GLU A 232 -0.99 -5.70 -12.08
N THR A 233 0.10 -5.02 -11.77
CA THR A 233 1.44 -5.61 -11.72
C THR A 233 2.14 -5.27 -10.40
N ILE A 234 2.93 -6.22 -9.91
CA ILE A 234 3.69 -6.10 -8.67
C ILE A 234 4.83 -5.09 -8.88
N LYS A 235 5.02 -4.20 -7.91
CA LYS A 235 6.24 -3.42 -7.74
C LYS A 235 6.75 -3.60 -6.32
N VAL A 236 7.91 -4.21 -6.19
CA VAL A 236 8.60 -4.39 -4.90
C VAL A 236 9.12 -3.04 -4.42
N MET A 237 8.82 -2.73 -3.18
CA MET A 237 9.14 -1.46 -2.52
C MET A 237 10.26 -1.63 -1.49
N SER A 238 10.26 -2.76 -0.78
CA SER A 238 11.36 -3.16 0.09
C SER A 238 11.41 -4.68 0.23
N ALA A 239 12.60 -5.24 0.49
CA ALA A 239 12.75 -6.65 0.81
C ALA A 239 13.95 -6.91 1.73
N LEU A 240 13.75 -7.73 2.76
CA LEU A 240 14.76 -8.12 3.75
C LEU A 240 14.71 -9.64 3.97
N TYR A 241 15.86 -10.31 3.82
CA TYR A 241 16.05 -11.69 4.26
C TYR A 241 17.07 -11.72 5.39
N GLY A 242 16.64 -12.16 6.57
CA GLY A 242 17.48 -12.08 7.77
C GLY A 242 16.68 -12.12 9.06
N ARG A 243 17.20 -11.45 10.10
CA ARG A 243 16.51 -11.22 11.37
C ARG A 243 17.00 -9.90 11.96
N THR A 244 16.09 -8.95 12.16
CA THR A 244 16.46 -7.62 12.71
C THR A 244 16.61 -7.61 14.23
N THR A 245 16.09 -8.63 14.91
CA THR A 245 16.12 -8.77 16.39
C THR A 245 17.19 -9.75 16.86
N VAL A 246 18.43 -9.59 16.42
CA VAL A 246 19.57 -10.43 16.86
C VAL A 246 20.39 -9.70 17.91
N TYR A 247 20.36 -10.19 19.15
CA TYR A 247 21.25 -9.74 20.21
C TYR A 247 22.55 -10.58 20.25
N PRO A 248 23.73 -9.99 20.51
CA PRO A 248 24.05 -8.56 20.47
C PRO A 248 24.34 -8.10 19.02
N GLU A 249 23.80 -6.93 18.65
CA GLU A 249 23.94 -6.18 17.37
C GLU A 249 24.74 -6.83 16.23
N ARG A 250 24.30 -7.97 15.73
CA ARG A 250 24.78 -8.51 14.45
C ARG A 250 23.77 -8.14 13.37
N LYS A 251 24.24 -7.44 12.33
CA LYS A 251 23.44 -7.18 11.12
C LYS A 251 23.17 -8.52 10.41
N CYS A 252 22.11 -9.22 10.82
CA CYS A 252 21.62 -10.38 10.09
C CYS A 252 20.68 -9.92 8.97
N GLU A 253 21.28 -9.52 7.85
CA GLU A 253 20.54 -9.10 6.66
C GLU A 253 21.34 -9.44 5.40
N ALA A 254 20.69 -10.12 4.45
CA ALA A 254 21.29 -10.41 3.15
C ALA A 254 21.16 -9.16 2.25
N LYS A 255 22.30 -8.56 1.90
CA LYS A 255 22.36 -7.38 1.01
C LYS A 255 21.74 -7.61 -0.39
N SER A 256 21.69 -8.87 -0.84
CA SER A 256 21.16 -9.22 -2.17
C SER A 256 19.63 -9.34 -2.21
N THR A 257 18.94 -9.20 -1.08
CA THR A 257 17.49 -9.51 -0.98
C THR A 257 16.66 -8.66 -1.94
N MET A 258 16.78 -7.32 -1.85
CA MET A 258 15.99 -6.40 -2.69
C MET A 258 16.14 -6.70 -4.17
N ALA A 259 17.39 -6.82 -4.66
CA ALA A 259 17.65 -7.09 -6.07
C ALA A 259 17.00 -8.39 -6.55
N LYS A 260 17.16 -9.48 -5.81
CA LYS A 260 16.62 -10.81 -6.17
C LYS A 260 15.10 -10.87 -6.12
N VAL A 261 14.49 -10.22 -5.11
CA VAL A 261 13.03 -10.17 -4.99
C VAL A 261 12.43 -9.31 -6.10
N SER A 262 13.01 -8.14 -6.40
CA SER A 262 12.59 -7.30 -7.52
C SER A 262 12.73 -8.01 -8.87
N GLU A 263 13.88 -8.65 -9.14
CA GLU A 263 14.09 -9.43 -10.37
C GLU A 263 13.04 -10.55 -10.52
N THR A 264 12.68 -11.19 -9.41
CA THR A 264 11.71 -12.29 -9.41
C THR A 264 10.27 -11.80 -9.62
N CYS A 265 9.90 -10.64 -9.07
CA CYS A 265 8.49 -10.25 -8.88
C CYS A 265 8.04 -8.99 -9.62
N ASP A 266 8.93 -8.02 -9.89
CA ASP A 266 8.52 -6.76 -10.51
C ASP A 266 7.83 -7.00 -11.86
N ARG A 267 6.76 -6.22 -12.12
CA ARG A 267 5.94 -6.21 -13.34
C ARG A 267 5.15 -7.49 -13.63
N LYS A 268 5.18 -8.48 -12.74
CA LYS A 268 4.35 -9.68 -12.85
C LYS A 268 3.03 -9.46 -12.12
N SER A 269 1.95 -10.09 -12.59
CA SER A 269 0.68 -10.14 -11.84
C SER A 269 0.72 -11.17 -10.70
N LYS A 270 1.71 -12.07 -10.72
CA LYS A 270 1.90 -13.13 -9.72
C LYS A 270 3.37 -13.55 -9.68
N CYS A 271 3.93 -13.76 -8.49
CA CYS A 271 5.26 -14.36 -8.32
C CYS A 271 5.31 -15.25 -7.08
N ILE A 272 6.24 -16.21 -7.07
CA ILE A 272 6.48 -17.11 -5.93
C ILE A 272 7.81 -16.72 -5.29
N LEU A 273 7.78 -16.50 -3.98
CA LEU A 273 8.92 -16.15 -3.16
C LEU A 273 9.32 -17.35 -2.29
N TYR A 274 10.62 -17.54 -2.12
CA TYR A 274 11.21 -18.60 -1.31
C TYR A 274 12.16 -17.98 -0.29
N ALA A 275 11.84 -18.07 1.00
CA ALA A 275 12.72 -17.60 2.06
C ALA A 275 13.81 -18.64 2.33
N SER A 276 14.90 -18.63 1.54
CA SER A 276 15.92 -19.69 1.62
C SER A 276 17.34 -19.16 1.49
N ASN A 277 18.26 -19.79 2.23
CA ASN A 277 19.71 -19.57 2.12
C ASN A 277 20.22 -19.85 0.70
N THR A 278 19.58 -20.76 -0.04
CA THR A 278 19.93 -21.03 -1.44
C THR A 278 19.63 -19.86 -2.37
N VAL A 279 18.63 -19.04 -2.03
CA VAL A 279 18.23 -17.88 -2.82
C VAL A 279 19.05 -16.66 -2.41
N PHE A 280 19.12 -16.36 -1.10
CA PHE A 280 19.67 -15.08 -0.62
C PHE A 280 21.09 -15.17 -0.04
N GLY A 281 21.62 -16.39 0.15
CA GLY A 281 22.76 -16.66 1.03
C GLY A 281 22.32 -16.75 2.49
N ASP A 282 23.21 -17.20 3.38
CA ASP A 282 22.94 -17.21 4.83
C ASP A 282 23.63 -16.01 5.52
N PRO A 283 22.91 -14.91 5.80
CA PRO A 283 23.49 -13.73 6.43
C PRO A 283 23.83 -13.95 7.91
N CYS A 284 23.29 -14.97 8.58
CA CYS A 284 23.59 -15.26 9.97
C CYS A 284 23.40 -16.74 10.31
N LEU A 285 24.49 -17.51 10.19
CA LEU A 285 24.52 -18.95 10.47
C LEU A 285 23.97 -19.28 11.86
N GLY A 286 23.13 -20.30 11.93
CA GLY A 286 22.52 -20.79 13.17
C GLY A 286 21.36 -19.94 13.70
N ILE A 287 21.04 -18.82 13.05
CA ILE A 287 19.87 -18.00 13.38
C ILE A 287 18.82 -18.23 12.31
N LEU A 288 17.61 -18.56 12.75
CA LEU A 288 16.46 -18.74 11.87
C LEU A 288 16.04 -17.39 11.29
N LYS A 289 15.90 -17.29 9.97
CA LYS A 289 15.60 -16.03 9.28
C LYS A 289 14.15 -15.95 8.84
N TYR A 290 13.78 -14.80 8.29
CA TYR A 290 12.54 -14.58 7.56
C TYR A 290 12.79 -13.67 6.37
N LEU A 291 11.94 -13.81 5.36
CA LEU A 291 11.81 -12.89 4.24
C LEU A 291 10.63 -11.96 4.52
N ASP A 292 10.91 -10.66 4.60
CA ASP A 292 9.93 -9.58 4.69
C ASP A 292 9.94 -8.82 3.36
N VAL A 293 8.85 -8.85 2.60
CA VAL A 293 8.71 -8.13 1.33
C VAL A 293 7.50 -7.23 1.37
N GLU A 294 7.72 -5.95 1.09
CA GLU A 294 6.70 -4.97 0.82
C GLU A 294 6.59 -4.74 -0.68
N TYR A 295 5.38 -4.80 -1.20
CA TYR A 295 5.11 -4.50 -2.59
C TYR A 295 3.82 -3.69 -2.73
N LYS A 296 3.68 -3.06 -3.88
CA LYS A 296 2.42 -2.50 -4.31
C LYS A 296 1.94 -3.19 -5.57
N CYS A 297 0.65 -3.39 -5.65
CA CYS A 297 -0.02 -3.66 -6.89
C CYS A 297 -0.29 -2.32 -7.58
N ILE A 298 0.37 -2.13 -8.72
CA ILE A 298 0.14 -0.99 -9.59
C ILE A 298 -0.81 -1.46 -10.67
N GLY A 299 -2.07 -1.05 -10.57
CA GLY A 299 -3.02 -1.11 -11.66
C GLY A 299 -2.74 0.00 -12.66
N GLY A 300 -2.40 -0.35 -13.90
CA GLY A 300 -2.49 0.63 -14.96
C GLY A 300 -3.96 0.97 -15.15
N GLN A 301 -4.48 2.03 -14.50
CA GLN A 301 -5.65 2.67 -15.08
C GLN A 301 -5.16 3.21 -16.42
N TYR A 302 -5.51 2.50 -17.47
CA TYR A 302 -5.37 2.99 -18.82
C TYR A 302 -6.65 3.74 -19.14
N VAL A 303 -6.53 5.03 -19.41
CA VAL A 303 -7.65 5.71 -20.04
C VAL A 303 -7.58 5.37 -21.52
N SER A 304 -8.62 4.66 -21.97
CA SER A 304 -8.77 4.29 -23.37
C SER A 304 -9.30 5.50 -24.12
N ILE A 305 -8.52 5.96 -25.10
CA ILE A 305 -8.86 7.14 -25.90
C ILE A 305 -8.84 6.71 -27.36
N LYS A 306 -9.88 7.10 -28.10
CA LYS A 306 -9.94 6.90 -29.54
C LYS A 306 -9.86 8.25 -30.21
N THR A 307 -8.88 8.43 -31.08
CA THR A 307 -8.78 9.63 -31.91
C THR A 307 -9.21 9.28 -33.32
N PRO A 308 -10.33 9.84 -33.83
CA PRO A 308 -10.89 9.47 -35.12
C PRO A 308 -10.04 10.00 -36.27
N LYS A 309 -10.13 9.33 -37.43
CA LYS A 309 -9.52 9.79 -38.68
C LYS A 309 -9.94 11.22 -39.03
N GLN A 310 -8.97 12.07 -39.36
CA GLN A 310 -9.18 13.47 -39.74
C GLN A 310 -8.61 13.74 -41.14
N ALA A 311 -9.36 14.47 -41.98
CA ALA A 311 -9.14 14.54 -43.44
C ALA A 311 -8.42 15.80 -43.95
N ARG A 312 -8.35 16.88 -43.15
CA ARG A 312 -7.76 18.18 -43.59
C ARG A 312 -6.92 18.87 -42.52
N TYR A 313 -7.43 18.91 -41.29
CA TYR A 313 -6.73 19.42 -40.11
C TYR A 313 -6.96 18.41 -38.99
N PHE A 314 -5.92 18.12 -38.21
CA PHE A 314 -6.04 17.25 -37.05
C PHE A 314 -5.84 18.03 -35.77
N ASP A 315 -6.70 17.83 -34.78
CA ASP A 315 -6.60 18.48 -33.47
C ASP A 315 -6.16 17.46 -32.41
N TYR A 316 -5.50 17.95 -31.36
CA TYR A 316 -5.07 17.08 -30.28
C TYR A 316 -6.20 16.84 -29.28
N THR A 317 -6.37 15.58 -28.89
CA THR A 317 -7.18 15.23 -27.73
C THR A 317 -6.34 15.43 -26.49
N HIS A 318 -6.68 16.43 -25.68
CA HIS A 318 -5.92 16.77 -24.47
C HIS A 318 -6.17 15.75 -23.36
N LEU A 319 -5.10 15.16 -22.83
CA LEU A 319 -5.18 14.05 -21.88
C LEU A 319 -5.57 14.47 -20.46
N ASP A 320 -5.43 15.74 -20.11
CA ASP A 320 -5.88 16.33 -18.83
C ASP A 320 -7.40 16.19 -18.64
N LYS A 321 -8.16 16.36 -19.72
CA LYS A 321 -9.62 16.10 -19.78
C LYS A 321 -9.97 14.62 -19.60
N HIS A 322 -8.98 13.75 -19.71
CA HIS A 322 -9.08 12.30 -19.59
C HIS A 322 -8.32 11.78 -18.37
N GLY A 323 -8.10 12.60 -17.34
CA GLY A 323 -7.54 12.17 -16.05
C GLY A 323 -6.00 12.08 -16.01
N TYR A 324 -5.31 12.40 -17.10
CA TYR A 324 -3.86 12.52 -17.13
C TYR A 324 -3.45 14.00 -16.98
N ALA A 325 -3.29 14.46 -15.74
CA ALA A 325 -2.76 15.80 -15.47
C ALA A 325 -1.22 15.80 -15.41
N VAL A 326 -0.59 16.79 -16.04
CA VAL A 326 0.84 17.08 -15.81
C VAL A 326 0.92 18.03 -14.62
N SER A 327 1.09 17.47 -13.42
CA SER A 327 1.17 18.23 -12.17
C SER A 327 2.42 17.87 -11.36
N GLY A 328 2.88 18.81 -10.53
CA GLY A 328 4.04 18.62 -9.66
C GLY A 328 5.32 18.24 -10.42
N ASN A 329 5.97 17.15 -9.99
CA ASN A 329 7.23 16.66 -10.54
C ASN A 329 7.06 15.69 -11.74
N LYS A 330 5.87 15.58 -12.33
CA LYS A 330 5.62 14.64 -13.42
C LYS A 330 6.31 15.10 -14.71
N LYS A 331 7.35 14.37 -15.12
CA LYS A 331 8.17 14.68 -16.30
C LYS A 331 8.20 13.56 -17.36
N SER A 332 7.21 12.67 -17.35
CA SER A 332 7.09 11.60 -18.36
C SER A 332 5.66 11.10 -18.52
N ILE A 333 5.35 10.58 -19.70
CA ILE A 333 4.13 9.83 -20.03
C ILE A 333 4.49 8.42 -20.50
N GLU A 334 3.72 7.42 -20.07
CA GLU A 334 3.75 6.05 -20.60
C GLU A 334 2.40 5.73 -21.24
N PHE A 335 2.42 5.18 -22.45
CA PHE A 335 1.21 4.86 -23.20
C PHE A 335 1.42 3.65 -24.10
N GLU A 336 0.31 3.00 -24.45
CA GLU A 336 0.24 2.02 -25.52
C GLU A 336 -0.60 2.59 -26.66
N VAL A 337 -0.19 2.30 -27.89
CA VAL A 337 -0.87 2.78 -29.09
C VAL A 337 -1.00 1.66 -30.11
N LYS A 338 -2.17 1.56 -30.75
CA LYS A 338 -2.45 0.61 -31.84
C LYS A 338 -2.96 1.37 -33.05
N THR A 339 -2.19 1.37 -34.13
CA THR A 339 -2.52 2.00 -35.42
C THR A 339 -1.52 1.58 -36.50
N CYS A 340 -1.92 1.68 -37.76
CA CYS A 340 -1.11 1.28 -38.90
C CYS A 340 -0.08 2.31 -39.36
N ASN A 341 -0.33 3.59 -39.08
CA ASN A 341 0.41 4.69 -39.71
C ASN A 341 1.02 5.60 -38.63
N ASP A 342 0.36 6.69 -38.30
CA ASP A 342 1.02 7.80 -37.61
C ASP A 342 0.34 8.06 -36.25
N ALA A 343 1.14 7.99 -35.19
CA ALA A 343 0.74 8.36 -33.83
C ALA A 343 1.42 9.69 -33.47
N HIS A 344 0.61 10.72 -33.22
CA HIS A 344 1.10 12.07 -32.90
C HIS A 344 0.90 12.36 -31.42
N ILE A 345 1.98 12.77 -30.75
CA ILE A 345 1.98 13.16 -29.35
C ILE A 345 2.49 14.59 -29.24
N ALA A 346 1.68 15.48 -28.67
CA ALA A 346 2.01 16.87 -28.42
C ALA A 346 2.33 17.07 -26.95
N LEU A 347 3.54 17.56 -26.65
CA LEU A 347 3.89 18.15 -25.36
C LEU A 347 3.74 19.66 -25.49
N MET A 348 2.81 20.26 -24.75
CA MET A 348 2.40 21.65 -24.92
C MET A 348 2.65 22.49 -23.67
N GLY A 349 3.05 23.75 -23.88
CA GLY A 349 3.17 24.74 -22.83
C GLY A 349 1.81 25.40 -22.50
N PRO A 350 1.81 26.50 -21.72
CA PRO A 350 0.58 27.15 -21.24
C PRO A 350 -0.34 27.67 -22.35
N THR A 351 0.22 28.02 -23.51
CA THR A 351 -0.55 28.54 -24.66
C THR A 351 -1.04 27.45 -25.61
N GLY A 352 -0.85 26.16 -25.29
CA GLY A 352 -1.35 25.04 -26.09
C GLY A 352 -0.73 24.99 -27.49
N GLU A 353 -1.55 24.63 -28.49
CA GLU A 353 -1.11 24.43 -29.89
C GLU A 353 -0.64 25.71 -30.59
N THR A 354 -1.04 26.90 -30.12
CA THR A 354 -0.63 28.19 -30.72
C THR A 354 0.73 28.67 -30.18
N GLY A 355 1.26 27.98 -29.17
CA GLY A 355 2.50 28.29 -28.48
C GLY A 355 3.69 27.44 -28.87
N LYS A 356 4.70 27.47 -27.99
CA LYS A 356 5.81 26.51 -28.06
C LYS A 356 5.28 25.11 -27.73
N MET A 357 5.70 24.11 -28.50
CA MET A 357 5.35 22.71 -28.28
C MET A 357 6.45 21.79 -28.80
N TYR A 358 6.44 20.54 -28.35
CA TYR A 358 7.14 19.45 -29.02
C TYR A 358 6.10 18.50 -29.59
N GLU A 359 6.21 18.18 -30.87
CA GLU A 359 5.43 17.14 -31.50
C GLU A 359 6.32 15.95 -31.82
N ILE A 360 5.98 14.82 -31.21
CA ILE A 360 6.61 13.53 -31.41
C ILE A 360 5.69 12.73 -32.33
N VAL A 361 6.18 12.39 -33.52
CA VAL A 361 5.47 11.54 -34.47
C VAL A 361 6.15 10.18 -34.47
N ILE A 362 5.40 9.15 -34.09
CA ILE A 362 5.83 7.75 -34.15
C ILE A 362 5.14 7.11 -35.35
N GLY A 363 5.89 6.38 -36.17
CA GLY A 363 5.32 5.67 -37.32
C GLY A 363 4.90 6.58 -38.48
N GLY A 364 5.38 7.82 -38.56
CA GLY A 364 5.18 8.66 -39.73
C GLY A 364 5.60 8.02 -41.07
N ALA A 365 5.10 8.60 -42.17
CA ALA A 365 5.36 8.14 -43.54
C ALA A 365 4.95 6.67 -43.77
N ASN A 366 3.75 6.29 -43.29
CA ASN A 366 3.21 4.93 -43.33
C ASN A 366 4.07 3.94 -42.53
N ASN A 367 4.37 4.28 -41.28
CA ASN A 367 5.11 3.48 -40.31
C ASN A 367 6.55 3.14 -40.73
N LYS A 368 7.20 4.09 -41.43
CA LYS A 368 8.58 3.96 -41.92
C LYS A 368 9.56 4.89 -41.23
N LYS A 369 9.07 5.96 -40.60
CA LYS A 369 9.93 6.99 -40.01
C LYS A 369 9.25 7.67 -38.83
N SER A 370 9.99 7.92 -37.76
CA SER A 370 9.53 8.71 -36.62
C SER A 370 10.33 10.01 -36.54
N TRP A 371 9.78 11.08 -35.98
CA TRP A 371 10.49 12.35 -35.81
C TRP A 371 9.98 13.19 -34.64
N ILE A 372 10.82 14.15 -34.22
CA ILE A 372 10.47 15.21 -33.28
C ILE A 372 10.48 16.54 -34.05
N ARG A 373 9.51 17.42 -33.79
CA ARG A 373 9.47 18.79 -34.32
C ARG A 373 8.96 19.78 -33.27
N LEU A 374 9.22 21.07 -33.48
CA LEU A 374 8.98 22.14 -32.49
C LEU A 374 7.67 22.91 -32.69
N ARG A 375 6.85 22.49 -33.66
CA ARG A 375 5.51 23.04 -33.92
C ARG A 375 4.71 22.08 -34.81
N LYS A 376 3.38 22.20 -34.73
CA LYS A 376 2.45 21.49 -35.62
C LYS A 376 2.81 21.71 -37.08
N LEU A 377 2.96 20.61 -37.83
CA LEU A 377 3.33 20.61 -39.26
C LEU A 377 4.67 21.31 -39.58
N GLY A 378 5.54 21.51 -38.59
CA GLY A 378 6.89 22.09 -38.78
C GLY A 378 7.91 21.10 -39.35
N ALA A 379 9.12 21.61 -39.62
CA ALA A 379 10.27 20.80 -39.97
C ALA A 379 10.75 19.96 -38.77
N ALA A 380 11.22 18.74 -39.05
CA ALA A 380 11.76 17.84 -38.03
C ALA A 380 13.13 18.32 -37.54
N VAL A 381 13.38 18.20 -36.24
CA VAL A 381 14.67 18.48 -35.59
C VAL A 381 15.47 17.20 -35.28
N ASP A 382 14.79 16.06 -35.15
CA ASP A 382 15.39 14.72 -35.16
C ASP A 382 14.43 13.79 -35.91
N ALA A 383 14.95 12.85 -36.69
CA ALA A 383 14.14 11.88 -37.41
C ALA A 383 14.86 10.55 -37.59
N ARG A 384 14.17 9.44 -37.39
CA ARG A 384 14.74 8.09 -37.36
C ARG A 384 13.95 7.16 -38.25
N PRO A 385 14.60 6.40 -39.15
CA PRO A 385 13.91 5.33 -39.87
C PRO A 385 13.52 4.21 -38.90
N GLY A 386 12.46 3.49 -39.24
CA GLY A 386 12.04 2.30 -38.52
C GLY A 386 10.52 2.15 -38.47
N THR A 387 10.11 0.92 -38.16
CA THR A 387 8.72 0.51 -38.02
C THR A 387 8.48 0.21 -36.56
N TYR A 388 7.62 0.99 -35.93
CA TYR A 388 7.42 0.98 -34.47
C TYR A 388 5.97 0.71 -34.06
N LEU A 389 5.01 0.93 -34.97
CA LEU A 389 3.58 0.72 -34.72
C LEU A 389 3.08 -0.58 -35.34
N ASP A 390 1.88 -1.00 -34.93
CA ASP A 390 1.23 -2.22 -35.40
C ASP A 390 -0.30 -1.99 -35.49
N CYS A 391 -0.92 -2.56 -36.52
CA CYS A 391 -2.35 -2.44 -36.78
C CYS A 391 -3.20 -3.25 -35.80
N GLU A 392 -2.68 -4.40 -35.36
CA GLU A 392 -3.41 -5.40 -34.59
C GLU A 392 -3.01 -5.40 -33.11
N GLU A 393 -1.75 -5.03 -32.82
CA GLU A 393 -1.18 -5.05 -31.48
C GLU A 393 -0.91 -3.65 -30.91
N TYR A 394 -1.13 -3.52 -29.60
CA TYR A 394 -0.68 -2.34 -28.87
C TYR A 394 0.85 -2.35 -28.74
N ARG A 395 1.49 -1.25 -29.13
CA ARG A 395 2.92 -1.01 -28.94
C ARG A 395 3.13 0.00 -27.83
N LYS A 396 4.07 -0.29 -26.91
CA LYS A 396 4.27 0.48 -25.69
C LYS A 396 5.45 1.45 -25.80
N PHE A 397 5.21 2.69 -25.36
CA PHE A 397 6.15 3.79 -25.45
C PHE A 397 6.22 4.61 -24.17
N LYS A 398 7.34 5.28 -24.00
CA LYS A 398 7.57 6.27 -22.95
C LYS A 398 8.19 7.52 -23.56
N ILE A 399 7.66 8.67 -23.18
CA ILE A 399 8.24 9.97 -23.51
C ILE A 399 8.56 10.68 -22.19
N SER A 400 9.78 11.19 -22.07
CA SER A 400 10.24 11.95 -20.90
C SER A 400 10.83 13.29 -21.32
N TRP A 401 10.68 14.31 -20.46
CA TRP A 401 11.13 15.69 -20.67
C TRP A 401 11.85 16.21 -19.42
N THR A 402 13.04 15.69 -19.18
CA THR A 402 13.86 15.99 -17.99
C THR A 402 15.13 16.72 -18.40
N ASP A 403 15.54 17.72 -17.62
CA ASP A 403 16.83 18.41 -17.75
C ASP A 403 17.16 18.78 -19.21
N ASP A 404 16.30 19.54 -19.88
CA ASP A 404 16.43 19.96 -21.29
C ASP A 404 16.34 18.87 -22.38
N LEU A 405 16.17 17.60 -21.99
CA LEU A 405 16.13 16.46 -22.89
C LEU A 405 14.71 15.90 -23.08
N ILE A 406 14.27 15.86 -24.34
CA ILE A 406 13.14 15.01 -24.76
C ILE A 406 13.70 13.65 -25.15
N LEU A 407 13.29 12.60 -24.44
CA LEU A 407 13.70 11.21 -24.71
C LEU A 407 12.48 10.35 -25.01
N VAL A 408 12.53 9.63 -26.12
CA VAL A 408 11.48 8.72 -26.59
C VAL A 408 12.02 7.29 -26.61
N GLN A 409 11.29 6.40 -25.93
CA GLN A 409 11.67 5.01 -25.76
C GLN A 409 10.53 4.08 -26.21
N SER A 410 10.90 2.98 -26.86
CA SER A 410 10.01 1.83 -27.11
C SER A 410 10.26 0.74 -26.08
N TYR A 411 9.26 -0.09 -25.82
CA TYR A 411 9.39 -1.23 -24.91
C TYR A 411 9.49 -2.54 -25.69
N ASP A 412 10.44 -3.39 -25.29
CA ASP A 412 10.61 -4.77 -25.75
C ASP A 412 10.55 -5.71 -24.53
N ASP A 413 9.82 -6.81 -24.60
CA ASP A 413 9.62 -7.70 -23.44
C ASP A 413 10.90 -8.39 -22.96
N LYS A 414 11.90 -8.54 -23.82
CA LYS A 414 13.17 -9.20 -23.50
C LYS A 414 14.24 -8.21 -23.05
N VAL A 415 14.24 -7.01 -23.63
CA VAL A 415 15.29 -6.00 -23.42
C VAL A 415 14.85 -4.84 -22.52
N GLY A 416 13.54 -4.63 -22.37
CA GLY A 416 12.96 -3.53 -21.63
C GLY A 416 12.89 -2.24 -22.45
N TRP A 417 13.11 -1.10 -21.79
CA TRP A 417 13.03 0.21 -22.43
C TRP A 417 14.26 0.49 -23.31
N LYS A 418 14.02 0.76 -24.60
CA LYS A 418 15.04 1.08 -25.58
C LYS A 418 14.86 2.50 -26.09
N GLU A 419 15.91 3.32 -25.99
CA GLU A 419 15.96 4.63 -26.65
C GLU A 419 15.92 4.46 -28.17
N PHE A 420 15.10 5.28 -28.84
CA PHE A 420 15.17 5.37 -30.31
C PHE A 420 15.05 6.79 -30.86
N MET A 421 14.57 7.79 -30.12
CA MET A 421 14.68 9.21 -30.50
C MET A 421 15.01 10.07 -29.28
N LYS A 422 15.75 11.16 -29.52
CA LYS A 422 16.00 12.19 -28.51
C LYS A 422 16.22 13.55 -29.12
N TYR A 423 15.95 14.59 -28.35
CA TYR A 423 16.21 15.97 -28.74
C TYR A 423 16.55 16.82 -27.51
N LYS A 424 17.62 17.59 -27.60
CA LYS A 424 18.09 18.48 -26.53
C LYS A 424 17.70 19.92 -26.85
N ASP A 425 16.91 20.56 -25.99
CA ASP A 425 16.49 21.96 -26.14
C ASP A 425 16.97 22.80 -24.94
N PRO A 426 18.10 23.51 -25.06
CA PRO A 426 18.59 24.38 -23.99
C PRO A 426 17.58 25.44 -23.54
N ASN A 427 16.64 25.82 -24.41
CA ASN A 427 15.57 26.78 -24.11
C ASN A 427 14.24 26.06 -23.85
N HIS A 428 14.27 24.86 -23.26
CA HIS A 428 13.08 24.02 -23.10
C HIS A 428 11.92 24.73 -22.42
N MET A 429 10.71 24.33 -22.78
CA MET A 429 9.50 24.79 -22.11
C MET A 429 9.07 23.83 -21.01
N ASP A 430 8.37 24.35 -20.01
CA ASP A 430 7.62 23.54 -19.07
C ASP A 430 6.37 22.97 -19.76
N VAL A 431 6.35 21.65 -19.91
CA VAL A 431 5.19 20.92 -20.42
C VAL A 431 4.09 20.98 -19.35
N GLN A 432 2.91 21.48 -19.74
CA GLN A 432 1.74 21.58 -18.88
C GLN A 432 0.58 20.71 -19.38
N VAL A 433 0.52 20.44 -20.69
CA VAL A 433 -0.54 19.63 -21.29
C VAL A 433 0.08 18.62 -22.24
N VAL A 434 -0.43 17.38 -22.22
CA VAL A 434 -0.12 16.38 -23.24
C VAL A 434 -1.37 16.14 -24.08
N GLY A 435 -1.19 16.12 -25.40
CA GLY A 435 -2.23 15.81 -26.36
C GLY A 435 -1.86 14.60 -27.21
N VAL A 436 -2.84 13.83 -27.62
CA VAL A 436 -2.66 12.71 -28.58
C VAL A 436 -3.59 12.86 -29.77
N SER A 437 -3.13 12.43 -30.94
CA SER A 437 -3.93 12.41 -32.17
C SER A 437 -3.39 11.38 -33.16
N GLY A 438 -4.24 10.94 -34.08
CA GLY A 438 -3.78 10.26 -35.28
C GLY A 438 -3.20 11.25 -36.28
N GLY A 439 -2.34 10.76 -37.17
CA GLY A 439 -2.07 11.50 -38.41
C GLY A 439 -3.31 11.61 -39.29
N LEU A 440 -3.20 12.34 -40.39
CA LEU A 440 -4.30 12.42 -41.36
C LEU A 440 -4.67 11.01 -41.82
N TRP A 441 -5.97 10.72 -41.82
CA TRP A 441 -6.55 9.42 -42.23
C TRP A 441 -6.24 8.21 -41.34
N ALA A 442 -5.69 8.40 -40.14
CA ALA A 442 -5.44 7.31 -39.20
C ALA A 442 -6.44 7.31 -38.03
N ASP A 443 -7.15 6.20 -37.83
CA ASP A 443 -7.80 5.91 -36.56
C ASP A 443 -6.73 5.36 -35.59
N VAL A 444 -6.76 5.84 -34.35
CA VAL A 444 -5.78 5.42 -33.35
C VAL A 444 -6.47 5.08 -32.03
N ASP A 445 -6.22 3.87 -31.56
CA ASP A 445 -6.59 3.44 -30.23
C ASP A 445 -5.41 3.67 -29.28
N TRP A 446 -5.64 4.45 -28.22
CA TRP A 446 -4.65 4.77 -27.19
C TRP A 446 -5.05 4.16 -25.86
N ARG A 447 -4.03 3.74 -25.10
CA ARG A 447 -4.13 3.39 -23.68
C ARG A 447 -3.08 4.19 -22.94
N VAL A 448 -3.50 5.27 -22.31
CA VAL A 448 -2.57 6.15 -21.56
C VAL A 448 -2.53 5.71 -20.11
N SER A 449 -1.34 5.41 -19.59
CA SER A 449 -1.16 5.10 -18.17
C SER A 449 -1.40 6.36 -17.35
N ILE A 450 -2.45 6.37 -16.54
CA ILE A 450 -2.62 7.35 -15.46
C ILE A 450 -2.09 6.76 -14.15
N GLU A 451 -1.84 7.60 -13.14
CA GLU A 451 -1.38 7.13 -11.84
C GLU A 451 -2.44 6.22 -11.23
N GLY A 452 -2.08 4.94 -11.11
CA GLY A 452 -2.98 3.86 -10.75
C GLY A 452 -3.44 3.90 -9.31
N ILE A 453 -4.53 3.16 -9.05
CA ILE A 453 -4.87 2.68 -7.71
C ILE A 453 -3.64 1.93 -7.18
N VAL A 454 -3.11 2.40 -6.04
CA VAL A 454 -1.99 1.77 -5.35
C VAL A 454 -2.56 0.93 -4.22
N ARG A 455 -2.52 -0.39 -4.35
CA ARG A 455 -2.81 -1.30 -3.26
C ARG A 455 -1.52 -1.82 -2.67
N TRP A 456 -1.27 -1.48 -1.41
CA TRP A 456 -0.10 -1.95 -0.67
C TRP A 456 -0.37 -3.34 -0.11
N GLU A 457 0.59 -4.24 -0.30
CA GLU A 457 0.54 -5.60 0.20
C GLU A 457 1.93 -6.01 0.74
N ARG A 458 1.93 -6.92 1.72
CA ARG A 458 3.14 -7.49 2.33
C ARG A 458 3.04 -9.00 2.28
N THR A 459 4.17 -9.71 2.19
CA THR A 459 4.19 -11.17 2.16
C THR A 459 3.81 -11.80 3.50
N CYS A 460 2.61 -12.35 3.64
CA CYS A 460 2.14 -13.05 4.84
C CYS A 460 2.10 -14.57 4.67
N THR A 461 2.64 -15.34 5.62
CA THR A 461 2.49 -16.81 5.65
C THR A 461 2.32 -17.31 7.08
N MET A 462 1.18 -17.95 7.37
CA MET A 462 1.00 -18.72 8.59
C MET A 462 1.80 -20.02 8.53
N ALA A 463 2.68 -20.23 9.50
CA ALA A 463 3.14 -21.57 9.84
C ALA A 463 2.11 -22.23 10.75
N GLN A 464 1.41 -23.25 10.24
CA GLN A 464 0.82 -24.27 11.10
C GLN A 464 1.96 -25.13 11.66
N ASN A 465 2.29 -24.96 12.95
CA ASN A 465 2.55 -26.10 13.84
C ASN A 465 2.71 -25.70 15.32
N VAL A 466 2.19 -26.61 16.13
CA VAL A 466 1.96 -26.60 17.58
C VAL A 466 3.27 -26.70 18.37
N TYR A 467 3.42 -25.86 19.40
CA TYR A 467 3.92 -26.17 20.77
C TYR A 467 4.63 -24.98 21.43
N ASN A 468 4.13 -24.65 22.63
CA ASN A 468 4.70 -23.92 23.76
C ASN A 468 5.16 -22.46 23.64
N ASP A 469 4.82 -21.74 24.70
CA ASP A 469 5.07 -20.34 25.00
C ASP A 469 6.50 -19.92 24.69
N PHE A 470 6.63 -19.00 23.74
CA PHE A 470 7.61 -17.92 23.56
C PHE A 470 7.37 -17.39 22.13
N VAL A 471 6.96 -16.13 22.01
CA VAL A 471 6.53 -15.53 20.72
C VAL A 471 7.76 -15.26 19.85
N SER A 472 8.15 -16.25 19.07
CA SER A 472 9.03 -16.09 17.91
C SER A 472 8.17 -16.24 16.65
N ILE A 473 8.17 -15.21 15.80
CA ILE A 473 7.37 -15.15 14.56
C ILE A 473 7.73 -16.32 13.61
N CYS A 474 8.95 -16.84 13.71
CA CYS A 474 9.40 -18.06 13.04
C CYS A 474 9.99 -19.00 14.10
N LYS A 475 9.41 -20.19 14.25
CA LYS A 475 9.93 -21.24 15.13
C LYS A 475 10.84 -22.20 14.38
#